data_AF-A0A7R8VL55-F1
#
_entry.id   AF-A0A7R8VL55-F1
#
_cell.length_a   1.000
_cell.length_b   1.000
_cell.length_c   1.000
_cell.angle_alpha   90.00
_cell.angle_beta   90.00
_cell.angle_gamma   90.00
#
_symmetry.space_group_name_H-M   'P 1'
#
loop_
_entity.id
_entity.type
_entity.pdbx_description
1 polymer ?
#
loop_
_entity_poly.entity_id
_entity_poly.type
_entity_poly.pdbx_seq_one_letter_code
_entity_poly.pdbx_strand_id
1 'polypeptide(L)'
;MKPAYSEAALKLHNNKSPSSIAALNSESNPDVTDLYKIQSFPTLKFFDKGKFVQDYRDARTSEAIVSFIKSVEGTRVAKKKD
;
A
#
# COMPACT_ATOMS: atom_id res chain seq x y z
N MET A 1 7.00 3.35 14.90
CA MET A 1 6.08 3.21 13.74
C MET A 1 6.40 2.06 12.78
N LYS A 2 7.58 1.41 12.79
CA LYS A 2 7.89 0.30 11.85
C LYS A 2 7.12 -1.04 12.00
N PRO A 3 6.67 -1.52 13.19
CA PRO A 3 6.22 -2.92 13.31
C PRO A 3 4.98 -3.24 12.46
N ALA A 4 3.90 -2.45 12.56
CA ALA A 4 2.64 -2.74 11.89
C ALA A 4 2.74 -2.90 10.36
N TYR A 5 3.63 -2.15 9.70
CA TYR A 5 3.87 -2.28 8.24
C TYR A 5 4.64 -3.55 7.90
N SER A 6 5.67 -3.88 8.68
CA SER A 6 6.44 -5.12 8.51
C SER A 6 5.59 -6.36 8.81
N GLU A 7 4.74 -6.31 9.83
CA GLU A 7 3.76 -7.35 10.15
C GLU A 7 2.71 -7.51 9.05
N ALA A 8 2.20 -6.41 8.50
CA ALA A 8 1.29 -6.47 7.35
C ALA A 8 1.96 -7.09 6.13
N ALA A 9 3.22 -6.74 5.84
CA ALA A 9 3.99 -7.31 4.74
C ALA A 9 4.23 -8.82 4.92
N LEU A 10 4.61 -9.25 6.12
CA LEU A 10 4.73 -10.67 6.49
C LEU A 10 3.40 -11.41 6.35
N LYS A 11 2.29 -10.83 6.87
CA LYS A 11 0.94 -11.41 6.74
C LYS A 11 0.51 -11.55 5.27
N LEU A 12 0.87 -10.63 4.38
CA LEU A 12 0.55 -10.73 2.95
C LEU A 12 1.41 -11.77 2.23
N HIS A 13 2.72 -11.78 2.52
CA HIS A 13 3.66 -12.75 1.96
C HIS A 13 3.30 -14.19 2.35
N ASN A 14 3.02 -14.44 3.63
CA ASN A 14 2.60 -15.75 4.14
C ASN A 14 1.26 -16.21 3.52
N ASN A 15 0.35 -15.28 3.23
CA ASN A 15 -0.91 -15.55 2.54
C ASN A 15 -0.77 -15.70 1.01
N LYS A 16 0.46 -15.63 0.45
CA LYS A 16 0.76 -15.66 -0.99
C LYS A 16 -0.04 -14.63 -1.80
N SER A 17 -0.33 -13.48 -1.21
CA SER A 17 -0.99 -12.36 -1.90
C SER A 17 -0.09 -11.84 -3.03
N PRO A 18 -0.64 -11.52 -4.22
CA PRO A 18 0.13 -10.88 -5.29
C PRO A 18 0.45 -9.40 -5.00
N SER A 19 -0.10 -8.83 -3.92
CA SER A 19 0.22 -7.48 -3.47
C SER A 19 1.34 -7.47 -2.41
N SER A 20 2.23 -6.49 -2.52
CA SER A 20 3.35 -6.28 -1.62
C SER A 20 3.33 -4.86 -1.04
N ILE A 21 3.88 -4.70 0.17
CA ILE A 21 4.08 -3.39 0.80
C ILE A 21 5.54 -2.99 0.61
N ALA A 22 5.77 -1.78 0.07
CA ALA A 22 7.09 -1.19 -0.07
C ALA A 22 7.22 0.04 0.84
N ALA A 23 8.44 0.29 1.31
CA ALA A 23 8.80 1.53 2.02
C ALA A 23 9.89 2.25 1.20
N LEU A 24 9.70 3.55 1.00
CA LEU A 24 10.61 4.42 0.25
C LEU A 24 11.06 5.57 1.16
N ASN A 25 12.36 5.89 1.16
CA ASN A 25 12.85 7.10 1.81
C ASN A 25 12.75 8.28 0.82
N SER A 26 11.92 9.27 1.15
CA SER A 26 11.78 10.49 0.36
C SER A 26 13.07 11.31 0.24
N GLU A 27 13.91 11.34 1.29
CA GLU A 27 15.17 12.09 1.27
C GLU A 27 16.14 11.56 0.19
N SER A 28 16.10 10.25 -0.06
CA SER A 28 16.90 9.58 -1.09
C SER A 28 16.18 9.48 -2.44
N ASN A 29 14.93 9.95 -2.55
CA ASN A 29 14.08 9.84 -3.75
C ASN A 29 13.27 11.14 -3.94
N PRO A 30 13.93 12.28 -4.23
CA PRO A 30 13.25 13.56 -4.41
C PRO A 30 12.23 13.51 -5.56
N ASP A 31 12.56 12.91 -6.71
CA ASP A 31 11.68 12.83 -7.87
C ASP A 31 10.32 12.17 -7.56
N VAL A 32 10.33 11.10 -6.77
CA VAL A 32 9.12 10.40 -6.32
C VAL A 32 8.33 11.25 -5.32
N THR A 33 9.04 11.98 -4.47
CA THR A 33 8.47 12.86 -3.44
C THR A 33 7.73 14.03 -4.09
N ASP A 34 8.31 14.67 -5.10
CA ASP A 34 7.68 15.75 -5.86
C ASP A 34 6.56 15.24 -6.78
N LEU A 35 6.79 14.15 -7.53
CA LEU A 35 5.80 13.58 -8.45
C LEU A 35 4.48 13.23 -7.74
N TYR A 36 4.56 12.69 -6.51
CA TYR A 36 3.39 12.34 -5.70
C TYR A 36 3.04 13.36 -4.62
N LYS A 37 3.70 14.54 -4.62
CA LYS A 37 3.50 15.67 -3.70
C LYS A 37 3.46 15.24 -2.23
N ILE A 38 4.47 14.49 -1.79
CA ILE A 38 4.56 13.97 -0.43
C ILE A 38 5.02 15.09 0.51
N GLN A 39 4.05 15.76 1.14
CA GLN A 39 4.30 16.92 2.02
C GLN A 39 4.41 16.56 3.51
N SER A 40 4.08 15.33 3.92
CA SER A 40 4.11 14.92 5.32
C SER A 40 4.40 13.43 5.49
N PHE A 41 4.94 13.05 6.65
CA PHE A 41 5.36 11.69 6.95
C PHE A 41 4.68 11.12 8.21
N PRO A 42 4.31 9.82 8.22
CA PRO A 42 4.27 8.92 7.07
C PRO A 42 3.04 9.19 6.19
N THR A 43 3.25 9.18 4.87
CA THR A 43 2.19 9.16 3.86
C THR A 43 2.14 7.77 3.23
N LEU A 44 0.94 7.23 3.03
CA LEU A 44 0.71 5.91 2.43
C LEU A 44 -0.09 6.10 1.14
N LYS A 45 0.41 5.55 0.03
CA LYS A 45 -0.20 5.64 -1.29
C LYS A 45 -0.36 4.24 -1.86
N PHE A 46 -1.53 3.94 -2.40
CA PHE A 46 -1.84 2.66 -3.01
C PHE A 46 -1.66 2.70 -4.52
N PHE A 47 -1.01 1.66 -5.05
CA PHE A 47 -0.66 1.52 -6.45
C PHE A 47 -1.18 0.19 -7.01
N ASP A 48 -1.79 0.24 -8.20
CA ASP A 48 -2.28 -0.90 -8.95
C ASP A 48 -1.51 -1.01 -10.28
N LYS A 49 -0.78 -2.11 -10.47
CA LYS A 49 0.02 -2.37 -11.69
C LYS A 49 0.91 -1.18 -12.11
N GLY A 50 1.55 -0.54 -11.13
CA GLY A 50 2.42 0.62 -11.32
C GLY A 50 1.71 1.97 -11.48
N LYS A 51 0.36 2.02 -11.45
CA LYS A 51 -0.41 3.26 -11.49
C LYS A 51 -0.86 3.66 -10.08
N PHE A 52 -0.73 4.93 -9.72
CA PHE A 52 -1.33 5.47 -8.50
C PHE A 52 -2.85 5.36 -8.58
N VAL A 53 -3.49 4.91 -7.50
CA VAL A 53 -4.95 4.79 -7.41
C VAL A 53 -5.51 5.75 -6.36
N GLN A 54 -5.00 5.71 -5.13
CA GLN A 54 -5.49 6.55 -4.04
C GLN A 54 -4.47 6.69 -2.91
N ASP A 55 -4.65 7.72 -2.08
CA ASP A 55 -4.05 7.77 -0.75
C ASP A 55 -4.72 6.74 0.17
N TYR A 56 -3.96 6.11 1.04
CA TYR A 56 -4.49 5.30 2.15
C TYR A 56 -4.63 6.19 3.38
N ARG A 57 -5.87 6.38 3.86
CA ARG A 57 -6.22 7.27 4.98
C ARG A 57 -6.83 6.54 6.18
N ASP A 58 -6.98 5.22 6.08
CA ASP A 58 -7.52 4.36 7.13
C ASP A 58 -6.51 4.12 8.26
N ALA A 59 -6.93 3.34 9.27
CA ALA A 59 -6.12 3.02 10.43
C ALA A 59 -4.74 2.43 10.05
N ARG A 60 -3.69 2.89 10.73
CA ARG A 60 -2.29 2.48 10.50
C ARG A 60 -1.92 1.19 11.25
N THR A 61 -2.86 0.24 11.37
CA THR A 61 -2.68 -1.07 12.02
C THR A 61 -2.41 -2.16 11.01
N SER A 62 -1.80 -3.27 11.44
CA SER A 62 -1.47 -4.37 10.53
C SER A 62 -2.73 -5.04 9.95
N GLU A 63 -3.81 -5.14 10.73
CA GLU A 63 -5.11 -5.69 10.28
C GLU A 63 -5.76 -4.81 9.22
N ALA A 64 -5.80 -3.48 9.44
CA ALA A 64 -6.47 -2.55 8.53
C ALA A 64 -5.78 -2.53 7.16
N ILE A 65 -4.45 -2.51 7.12
CA ILE A 65 -3.66 -2.53 5.88
C ILE A 65 -3.87 -3.85 5.13
N VAL A 66 -3.83 -5.00 5.83
CA VAL A 66 -4.08 -6.32 5.22
C VAL A 66 -5.52 -6.44 4.72
N SER A 67 -6.50 -5.92 5.47
CA SER A 67 -7.92 -5.90 5.10
C SER A 67 -8.17 -5.05 3.86
N PHE A 68 -7.61 -3.84 3.81
CA PHE A 68 -7.68 -2.96 2.64
C PHE A 68 -7.10 -3.63 1.38
N ILE A 69 -5.90 -4.21 1.48
CA ILE A 69 -5.27 -4.90 0.34
C ILE A 69 -6.12 -6.10 -0.12
N LYS A 70 -6.62 -6.93 0.81
CA LYS A 70 -7.54 -8.04 0.49
C LYS A 70 -8.86 -7.56 -0.14
N SER A 71 -9.40 -6.43 0.31
CA SER A 71 -10.62 -5.83 -0.23
C SER A 71 -10.42 -5.35 -1.68
N VAL A 72 -9.30 -4.69 -1.97
CA VAL A 72 -8.95 -4.30 -3.34
C VAL A 72 -8.67 -5.54 -4.20
N GLU A 73 -8.03 -6.58 -3.66
CA GLU A 73 -7.85 -7.86 -4.36
C GLU A 73 -9.15 -8.58 -4.68
N GLY A 74 -10.12 -8.63 -3.76
CA GLY A 74 -11.46 -9.14 -4.03
C GLY A 74 -12.19 -8.31 -5.09
N THR A 75 -12.06 -6.98 -5.02
CA THR A 75 -12.64 -6.05 -6.00
C THR A 75 -12.02 -6.20 -7.39
N ARG A 76 -10.71 -6.51 -7.49
CA ARG A 76 -9.99 -6.86 -8.74
C ARG A 76 -10.51 -8.15 -9.38
N VAL A 77 -11.12 -9.06 -8.61
CA VAL A 77 -11.78 -10.27 -9.14
C VAL A 77 -13.20 -9.94 -9.62
N ALA A 78 -13.96 -9.14 -8.84
CA ALA A 78 -15.33 -8.74 -9.20
C ALA A 78 -15.40 -7.90 -10.48
N LYS A 79 -14.47 -6.96 -10.70
CA LYS A 79 -14.40 -6.09 -11.91
C LYS A 79 -13.78 -6.75 -13.15
N LYS A 80 -13.70 -8.09 -13.19
CA LYS A 80 -13.06 -8.84 -14.28
C LYS A 80 -14.07 -9.68 -15.09
N LYS A 81 -15.34 -9.27 -15.09
CA LYS A 81 -16.47 -9.99 -15.67
C LYS A 81 -17.30 -9.09 -16.60
N ASP A 82 -16.60 -8.55 -17.60
CA ASP A 82 -17.13 -7.91 -18.82
C ASP A 82 -16.25 -8.37 -19.99
#